data_AF-A0A087UAQ7-F1
#
_entry.id   AF-A0A087UAQ7-F1
#
_cell.length_a   1.000
_cell.length_b   1.000
_cell.length_c   1.000
_cell.angle_alpha   90.00
_cell.angle_beta   90.00
_cell.angle_gamma   90.00
#
_symmetry.space_group_name_H-M   'P 1'
#
loop_
_entity.id
_entity.type
_entity.pdbx_description
1 polymer ?
#
loop_
_entity_poly.entity_id
_entity_poly.type
_entity_poly.pdbx_seq_one_letter_code
_entity_poly.pdbx_strand_id
1 'polypeptide(L)'
;MFFMRTLCVLLTATVINAIPFQSCNKSSDCGENSCCVSAPFMMKHCEPIGLEGDYCLTKDYSFLFNDVYFLRCPCARGFECIGGEGSFPGGKDNFLNAKCKKSTFL
;
A
#
# COMPACT_ATOMS: atom_id res chain seq x y z
N MET A 1 20.38 -18.68 -46.51
CA MET A 1 18.92 -18.59 -46.34
C MET A 1 18.52 -19.34 -45.07
N PHE A 2 17.89 -18.64 -44.13
CA PHE A 2 17.22 -19.13 -42.91
C PHE A 2 18.08 -19.80 -41.82
N PHE A 3 18.65 -19.03 -40.89
CA PHE A 3 18.30 -19.11 -39.45
C PHE A 3 18.90 -17.93 -38.66
N MET A 4 18.87 -16.76 -39.32
CA MET A 4 18.94 -15.42 -38.74
C MET A 4 17.62 -15.11 -37.99
N ARG A 5 17.19 -16.01 -37.09
CA ARG A 5 15.88 -15.98 -36.41
C ARG A 5 15.85 -16.51 -34.97
N THR A 6 16.92 -17.10 -34.45
CA THR A 6 17.06 -17.35 -32.99
C THR A 6 17.61 -16.11 -32.27
N LEU A 7 17.30 -14.94 -32.82
CA LEU A 7 17.47 -13.62 -32.26
C LEU A 7 16.06 -13.14 -31.89
N CYS A 8 15.45 -13.69 -30.84
CA CYS A 8 14.33 -13.03 -30.18
C CYS A 8 14.02 -13.68 -28.81
N VAL A 9 14.37 -12.93 -27.76
CA VAL A 9 13.45 -12.65 -26.67
C VAL A 9 12.93 -13.87 -25.90
N LEU A 10 13.73 -14.45 -25.01
CA LEU A 10 13.23 -14.93 -23.71
C LEU A 10 14.26 -14.61 -22.61
N LEU A 11 14.75 -13.37 -22.64
CA LEU A 11 15.31 -12.64 -21.51
C LEU A 11 14.14 -12.19 -20.61
N THR A 12 13.50 -13.10 -19.88
CA THR A 12 12.64 -12.68 -18.76
C THR A 12 13.48 -12.75 -17.50
N ALA A 13 14.42 -11.80 -17.37
CA ALA A 13 15.01 -11.47 -16.09
C ALA A 13 13.88 -10.91 -15.22
N THR A 14 13.30 -11.75 -14.36
CA THR A 14 12.40 -11.30 -13.30
C THR A 14 13.25 -10.52 -12.31
N VAL A 15 13.35 -9.21 -12.51
CA VAL A 15 13.92 -8.29 -11.52
C VAL A 15 12.95 -8.26 -10.35
N ILE A 16 13.21 -9.10 -9.35
CA ILE A 16 12.53 -9.04 -8.06
C ILE A 16 13.10 -7.80 -7.39
N ASN A 17 12.46 -6.65 -7.60
CA ASN A 17 12.75 -5.45 -6.82
C ASN A 17 12.26 -5.73 -5.39
N ALA A 18 13.12 -6.35 -4.58
CA ALA A 18 12.96 -6.33 -3.14
C ALA A 18 13.07 -4.85 -2.73
N ILE A 19 11.94 -4.23 -2.40
CA ILE A 19 11.93 -2.87 -1.86
C ILE A 19 12.66 -3.00 -0.51
N PRO A 20 13.90 -2.49 -0.37
CA PRO A 20 14.57 -2.53 0.92
C PRO A 20 13.70 -1.77 1.92
N PHE A 21 13.76 -2.17 3.19
CA PHE A 21 13.13 -1.46 4.30
C PHE A 21 13.74 -0.05 4.37
N GLN A 22 13.22 0.86 3.55
CA GLN A 22 13.81 2.17 3.30
C GLN A 22 13.26 3.13 4.32
N SER A 23 14.13 3.69 5.16
CA SER A 23 13.75 4.74 6.08
C SER A 23 13.35 6.00 5.32
N CYS A 24 12.35 6.73 5.82
CA CYS A 24 11.81 7.92 5.18
C CYS A 24 11.46 8.99 6.21
N ASN A 25 11.38 10.26 5.78
CA ASN A 25 10.85 11.34 6.60
C ASN A 25 9.52 11.90 6.08
N LYS A 26 9.27 11.73 4.77
CA LYS A 26 8.07 12.18 4.05
C LYS A 26 7.80 11.24 2.87
N SER A 27 6.60 11.28 2.29
CA SER A 27 6.20 10.35 1.22
C SER A 27 7.00 10.54 -0.07
N SER A 28 7.51 11.75 -0.35
CA SER A 28 8.37 11.99 -1.52
C SER A 28 9.74 11.31 -1.45
N ASP A 29 10.14 10.81 -0.28
CA ASP A 29 11.39 10.03 -0.13
C ASP A 29 11.18 8.58 -0.63
N CYS A 30 9.92 8.16 -0.78
CA CYS A 30 9.51 6.85 -1.27
C CYS A 30 9.18 6.90 -2.77
N GLY A 31 9.10 5.74 -3.43
CA GLY A 31 8.68 5.64 -4.83
C GLY A 31 7.21 6.00 -5.04
N GLU A 32 6.79 6.21 -6.31
CA GLU A 32 5.44 6.66 -6.68
C GLU A 32 4.28 5.79 -6.16
N ASN A 33 4.55 4.52 -5.84
CA ASN A 33 3.57 3.54 -5.34
C ASN A 33 3.76 3.19 -3.86
N SER A 34 4.40 4.07 -3.10
CA SER A 34 4.67 3.89 -1.67
C SER A 34 4.44 5.18 -0.90
N CYS A 35 4.18 5.07 0.40
CA CYS A 35 4.08 6.20 1.30
C CYS A 35 5.01 6.00 2.50
N CYS A 36 5.32 7.10 3.20
CA CYS A 36 6.09 7.01 4.42
C CYS A 36 5.16 6.71 5.60
N VAL A 37 5.41 5.61 6.32
CA VAL A 37 4.62 5.23 7.49
C VAL A 37 5.44 5.29 8.77
N SER A 38 4.75 5.50 9.89
CA SER A 38 5.33 5.37 11.23
C SER A 38 4.42 4.53 12.12
N ALA A 39 5.03 3.66 12.93
CA ALA A 39 4.31 2.88 13.93
C ALA A 39 4.96 3.10 15.31
N PRO A 40 4.22 2.95 16.42
CA PRO A 40 4.79 3.05 17.75
C PRO A 40 5.99 2.10 17.89
N PHE A 41 7.11 2.62 18.41
CA PHE A 41 8.36 1.87 18.62
C PHE A 41 9.08 1.40 17.36
N MET A 42 8.62 1.75 16.16
CA MET A 42 9.28 1.43 14.89
C MET A 42 9.81 2.70 14.22
N MET A 43 10.91 2.56 13.48
CA MET A 43 11.40 3.63 12.62
C MET A 43 10.44 3.86 11.45
N LYS A 44 10.39 5.11 10.99
CA LYS A 44 9.66 5.48 9.79
C LYS A 44 10.22 4.71 8.59
N HIS A 45 9.36 4.13 7.77
CA HIS A 45 9.79 3.39 6.59
C HIS A 45 8.78 3.54 5.45
N CYS A 46 9.23 3.26 4.23
CA CYS A 46 8.36 3.23 3.06
C CYS A 46 7.54 1.94 3.06
N GLU A 47 6.21 2.07 3.03
CA GLU A 47 5.28 0.97 2.83
C GLU A 47 4.60 1.12 1.47
N PRO A 48 4.30 0.04 0.73
CA PRO A 48 3.51 0.13 -0.49
C PRO A 48 2.09 0.67 -0.23
N ILE A 49 1.55 1.39 -1.21
CA ILE A 49 0.14 1.81 -1.21
C ILE A 49 -0.75 0.56 -1.28
N GLY A 50 -1.86 0.55 -0.52
CA GLY A 50 -2.75 -0.61 -0.44
C GLY A 50 -3.52 -0.88 -1.73
N LEU A 51 -3.57 -2.14 -2.15
CA LEU A 51 -4.33 -2.63 -3.30
C LEU A 51 -5.60 -3.37 -2.85
N GLU A 52 -6.39 -3.86 -3.80
CA GLU A 52 -7.61 -4.61 -3.52
C GLU A 52 -7.38 -5.76 -2.53
N GLY A 53 -8.15 -5.77 -1.44
CA GLY A 53 -8.08 -6.79 -0.39
C GLY A 53 -7.06 -6.53 0.70
N ASP A 54 -6.15 -5.56 0.54
CA ASP A 54 -5.20 -5.17 1.57
C ASP A 54 -5.90 -4.50 2.76
N TYR A 55 -5.31 -4.67 3.94
CA TYR A 55 -5.78 -4.00 5.14
C TYR A 55 -5.50 -2.50 5.08
N CYS A 56 -6.44 -1.71 5.55
CA CYS A 56 -6.36 -0.26 5.53
C CYS A 56 -6.92 0.34 6.82
N LEU A 57 -6.68 1.63 7.02
CA LEU A 57 -7.29 2.39 8.10
C LEU A 57 -8.40 3.25 7.51
N THR A 58 -9.60 3.16 8.09
CA THR A 58 -10.70 4.05 7.72
C THR A 58 -10.37 5.49 8.09
N LYS A 59 -11.05 6.46 7.48
CA LYS A 59 -10.76 7.89 7.63
C LYS A 59 -10.73 8.36 9.09
N ASP A 60 -11.56 7.77 9.94
CA ASP A 60 -11.64 8.08 11.37
C ASP A 60 -10.38 7.67 12.17
N TYR A 61 -9.60 6.71 11.65
CA TYR A 61 -8.38 6.18 12.28
C TYR A 61 -7.11 6.44 11.47
N SER A 62 -7.24 6.93 10.24
CA SER A 62 -6.09 7.33 9.43
C SER A 62 -5.58 8.69 9.88
N PHE A 63 -4.35 8.72 10.40
CA PHE A 63 -3.69 9.97 10.79
C PHE A 63 -2.52 10.25 9.85
N LEU A 64 -2.48 11.46 9.28
CA LEU A 64 -1.38 11.96 8.46
C LEU A 64 -0.73 13.14 9.19
N PHE A 65 0.56 13.04 9.52
CA PHE A 65 1.30 14.10 10.18
C PHE A 65 2.64 14.32 9.48
N ASN A 66 2.91 15.55 9.04
CA ASN A 66 4.11 15.90 8.27
C ASN A 66 4.38 14.96 7.08
N ASP A 67 3.34 14.63 6.32
CA ASP A 67 3.41 13.73 5.15
C ASP A 67 3.84 12.28 5.47
N VAL A 68 3.65 11.87 6.74
CA VAL A 68 3.86 10.51 7.24
C VAL A 68 2.53 9.94 7.74
N TYR A 69 2.16 8.79 7.22
CA TYR A 69 0.97 8.05 7.62
C TYR A 69 1.22 7.27 8.91
N PHE A 70 0.21 7.20 9.76
CA PHE A 70 0.26 6.35 10.95
C PHE A 70 -0.12 4.91 10.59
N LEU A 71 0.72 3.95 10.99
CA LEU A 71 0.59 2.49 10.84
C LEU A 71 0.55 1.92 9.41
N ARG A 72 -0.17 2.52 8.46
CA ARG A 72 -0.31 2.00 7.08
C ARG A 72 -0.54 3.10 6.04
N CYS A 73 -0.18 2.80 4.80
CA CYS A 73 -0.52 3.62 3.65
C CYS A 73 -2.02 3.59 3.32
N PRO A 74 -2.53 4.63 2.63
CA PRO A 74 -3.90 4.63 2.11
C PRO A 74 -4.06 3.62 0.96
N CYS A 75 -5.31 3.36 0.58
CA CYS A 75 -5.61 2.59 -0.62
C CYS A 75 -5.20 3.36 -1.89
N ALA A 76 -4.84 2.62 -2.94
CA ALA A 76 -4.53 3.18 -4.24
C ALA A 76 -5.75 3.86 -4.87
N ARG A 77 -5.51 4.73 -5.86
CA ARG A 77 -6.60 5.39 -6.60
C ARG A 77 -7.53 4.34 -7.22
N GLY A 78 -8.83 4.58 -7.11
CA GLY A 78 -9.86 3.63 -7.54
C GLY A 78 -10.26 2.61 -6.47
N PHE A 79 -9.63 2.62 -5.31
CA PHE A 79 -10.02 1.82 -4.15
C PHE A 79 -10.42 2.72 -2.96
N GLU A 80 -11.33 2.22 -2.15
CA GLU A 80 -11.80 2.85 -0.93
C GLU A 80 -11.61 1.89 0.24
N CYS A 81 -11.23 2.44 1.41
CA CYS A 81 -11.09 1.66 2.63
C CYS A 81 -12.45 1.41 3.27
N ILE A 82 -12.94 0.17 3.19
CA ILE A 82 -14.25 -0.21 3.70
C ILE A 82 -14.08 -1.03 4.97
N GLY A 83 -14.75 -0.62 6.05
CA GLY A 83 -14.78 -1.34 7.32
C GLY A 83 -15.21 -2.81 7.17
N GLY A 84 -14.57 -3.70 7.94
CA GLY A 84 -14.94 -5.11 7.96
C GLY A 84 -16.19 -5.37 8.78
N GLU A 85 -16.85 -6.50 8.54
CA GLU A 85 -18.00 -6.95 9.35
C GLU A 85 -17.57 -7.36 10.77
N GLY A 86 -18.47 -7.18 11.73
CA GLY A 86 -18.32 -7.53 13.14
C GLY A 86 -18.32 -6.31 14.06
N SER A 87 -18.44 -6.58 15.36
CA SER A 87 -18.60 -5.55 16.39
C SER A 87 -17.37 -5.54 17.29
N PHE A 88 -16.65 -4.43 17.33
CA PHE A 88 -15.77 -4.12 18.47
C PHE A 88 -16.66 -3.85 19.70
N PRO A 89 -16.37 -4.42 20.87
CA PRO A 89 -17.00 -3.95 22.11
C PRO A 89 -16.55 -2.52 22.37
N GLY A 90 -17.38 -1.53 22.02
CA GLY A 90 -17.06 -0.10 22.15
C GLY A 90 -17.58 0.83 21.05
N GLY A 91 -18.04 0.28 19.91
CA GLY A 91 -18.80 1.04 18.91
C GLY A 91 -18.00 1.59 17.71
N LYS A 92 -18.72 1.59 16.57
CA LYS A 92 -18.40 1.93 15.17
C LYS A 92 -17.28 1.14 14.51
N ASP A 93 -17.72 0.25 13.62
CA ASP A 93 -17.05 -0.34 12.46
C ASP A 93 -15.64 -0.89 12.70
N ASN A 94 -15.47 -2.21 12.52
CA ASN A 94 -14.21 -2.91 12.75
C ASN A 94 -13.06 -2.37 11.85
N PHE A 95 -12.36 -1.34 12.32
CA PHE A 95 -11.17 -0.80 11.66
C PHE A 95 -10.07 -1.85 11.52
N LEU A 96 -9.98 -2.82 12.45
CA LEU A 96 -9.02 -3.92 12.39
C LEU A 96 -9.20 -4.82 11.16
N ASN A 97 -10.41 -4.87 10.59
CA ASN A 97 -10.73 -5.69 9.43
C ASN A 97 -11.08 -4.85 8.20
N ALA A 98 -10.82 -3.55 8.24
CA ALA A 98 -11.05 -2.68 7.10
C ALA A 98 -10.12 -3.06 5.95
N LYS A 99 -10.68 -3.13 4.74
CA LYS A 99 -9.95 -3.54 3.53
C LYS A 99 -10.21 -2.59 2.38
N CYS A 100 -9.21 -2.44 1.51
CA CYS A 100 -9.35 -1.72 0.26
C CYS A 100 -10.28 -2.49 -0.68
N LYS A 101 -11.38 -1.87 -1.11
CA LYS A 101 -12.33 -2.42 -2.09
C LYS A 101 -12.46 -1.43 -3.25
N LYS A 102 -12.85 -1.90 -4.45
CA LYS A 102 -13.08 -0.99 -5.59
C LYS A 102 -14.09 0.08 -5.24
N SER A 103 -13.75 1.33 -5.50
CA SER A 103 -14.66 2.45 -5.32
C SER A 103 -15.80 2.29 -6.33
N THR A 104 -17.03 2.21 -5.85
CA THR A 104 -18.22 1.95 -6.70
C THR A 104 -18.83 3.26 -7.25
N PHE A 105 -18.15 4.39 -7.09
CA PHE A 105 -18.60 5.72 -7.56
C PHE A 105 -18.07 6.08 -8.96
N LEU A 106 -18.17 5.14 -9.92
CA LEU A 106 -17.92 5.37 -11.34
C LEU A 106 -19.15 5.03 -12.18
#